data_AF-A0A381UMI7-F1
#
_entry.id   AF-A0A381UMI7-F1
#
_cell.length_a   1.000
_cell.length_b   1.000
_cell.length_c   1.000
_cell.angle_alpha   90.00
_cell.angle_beta   90.00
_cell.angle_gamma   90.00
#
_symmetry.space_group_name_H-M   'P 1'
#
loop_
_entity.id
_entity.type
_entity.pdbx_description
1 polymer ?
#
loop_
_entity_poly.entity_id
_entity_poly.type
_entity_poly.pdbx_seq_one_letter_code
_entity_poly.pdbx_strand_id
1 'polypeptide(L)'
;MTGVTRNRSTKRVTSVDRFLTVIRVVMASLIIIGILAFIAQQIDPNNPFARWRNPGARGLTGDQFKGLLISGLSQGSMYGLIALGYSMVYGVLGFINFAHGE
;
A
#
# COMPACT_ATOMS: atom_id res chain seq x y z
N MET A 1 19.04 11.08 46.89
CA MET A 1 19.19 10.92 45.43
C MET A 1 19.23 9.43 45.12
N THR A 2 18.22 8.86 44.48
CA THR A 2 18.34 7.69 43.57
C THR A 2 17.03 7.55 42.83
N GLY A 3 17.05 7.88 41.53
CA GLY A 3 15.93 7.71 40.63
C GLY A 3 15.68 6.23 40.36
N VAL A 4 14.42 5.82 40.50
CA VAL A 4 13.96 4.53 39.98
C VAL A 4 13.45 4.77 38.57
N THR A 5 14.27 4.41 37.59
CA THR A 5 13.93 4.33 36.17
C THR A 5 12.84 3.28 35.96
N ARG A 6 11.58 3.70 35.84
CA ARG A 6 10.46 2.78 35.59
C ARG A 6 10.36 2.45 34.09
N ASN A 7 10.96 1.31 33.78
CA ASN A 7 10.48 0.23 32.91
C ASN A 7 9.89 0.60 31.52
N ARG A 8 10.57 0.12 30.47
CA ARG A 8 10.16 0.25 29.07
C ARG A 8 8.77 -0.37 28.85
N SER A 9 7.86 0.44 28.32
CA SER A 9 6.57 -0.01 27.78
C SER A 9 6.80 -1.06 26.69
N THR A 10 6.57 -2.32 27.02
CA THR A 10 6.59 -3.43 26.06
C THR A 10 5.35 -3.29 25.16
N LYS A 11 5.53 -2.83 23.92
CA LYS A 11 4.47 -2.76 22.91
C LYS A 11 3.79 -4.13 22.78
N ARG A 12 2.55 -4.25 23.27
CA ARG A 12 1.72 -5.44 23.03
C ARG A 12 1.25 -5.38 21.58
N VAL A 13 1.96 -6.08 20.69
CA VAL A 13 1.53 -6.27 19.31
C VAL A 13 0.29 -7.16 19.30
N THR A 14 -0.82 -6.65 18.76
CA THR A 14 -2.04 -7.43 18.62
C THR A 14 -1.92 -8.40 17.44
N SER A 15 -2.71 -9.47 17.42
CA SER A 15 -2.77 -10.39 16.27
C SER A 15 -3.18 -9.65 14.99
N VAL A 16 -4.02 -8.62 15.13
CA VAL A 16 -4.44 -7.74 14.03
C VAL A 16 -3.26 -6.92 13.51
N ASP A 17 -2.43 -6.34 14.39
CA ASP A 17 -1.25 -5.59 13.96
C ASP A 17 -0.28 -6.43 13.16
N ARG A 18 -0.06 -7.69 13.58
CA ARG A 18 0.79 -8.63 12.85
C ARG A 18 0.20 -8.98 11.48
N PHE A 19 -1.09 -9.25 11.42
CA PHE A 19 -1.80 -9.53 10.17
C PHE A 19 -1.71 -8.34 9.18
N LEU A 20 -2.00 -7.13 9.65
CA LEU A 20 -1.90 -5.92 8.83
C LEU A 20 -0.47 -5.68 8.35
N THR A 21 0.52 -5.97 9.21
CA THR A 21 1.94 -5.86 8.84
C THR A 21 2.32 -6.87 7.75
N VAL A 22 1.84 -8.12 7.85
CA VAL A 22 2.07 -9.14 6.81
C VAL A 22 1.46 -8.71 5.49
N ILE A 23 0.19 -8.28 5.47
CA ILE A 23 -0.45 -7.78 4.25
C ILE A 23 0.36 -6.63 3.65
N ARG A 24 0.77 -5.66 4.47
CA ARG A 24 1.55 -4.51 4.00
C ARG A 24 2.87 -4.92 3.36
N VAL A 25 3.60 -5.85 3.99
CA VAL A 25 4.88 -6.36 3.46
C VAL A 25 4.66 -7.12 2.15
N VAL A 26 3.64 -7.97 2.09
CA VAL A 26 3.31 -8.72 0.86
C VAL A 26 2.94 -7.75 -0.27
N MET A 27 2.04 -6.80 -0.02
CA MET A 27 1.66 -5.79 -1.03
C MET A 27 2.85 -4.94 -1.48
N ALA A 28 3.68 -4.46 -0.54
CA ALA A 28 4.87 -3.70 -0.87
C ALA A 28 5.85 -4.51 -1.72
N SER A 29 6.06 -5.79 -1.40
CA SER A 29 6.93 -6.67 -2.18
C SER A 29 6.40 -6.88 -3.60
N LEU A 30 5.10 -7.07 -3.78
CA LEU A 30 4.47 -7.20 -5.11
C LEU A 30 4.63 -5.92 -5.94
N ILE A 31 4.45 -4.76 -5.32
CA ILE A 31 4.66 -3.46 -5.98
C ILE A 31 6.11 -3.29 -6.41
N ILE A 32 7.07 -3.57 -5.52
CA ILE A 32 8.52 -3.47 -5.81
C ILE A 32 8.89 -4.39 -6.98
N ILE A 33 8.41 -5.63 -6.95
CA ILE A 33 8.64 -6.61 -8.01
C ILE A 33 8.05 -6.11 -9.35
N GLY A 34 6.84 -5.55 -9.34
CA GLY A 34 6.21 -4.97 -10.53
C GLY A 34 7.00 -3.79 -11.11
N ILE A 35 7.47 -2.88 -10.26
CA ILE A 35 8.26 -1.71 -10.66
C ILE A 35 9.63 -2.14 -11.21
N LEU A 36 10.33 -3.05 -10.54
CA LEU A 36 11.62 -3.55 -11.02
C LEU A 36 11.48 -4.25 -12.38
N ALA A 37 10.40 -5.01 -12.57
CA ALA A 37 10.10 -5.62 -13.85
C ALA A 37 9.83 -4.58 -14.95
N PHE A 38 9.05 -3.55 -14.63
CA PHE A 38 8.75 -2.45 -15.54
C PHE A 38 10.01 -1.68 -15.96
N ILE A 39 10.90 -1.37 -15.01
CA ILE A 39 12.18 -0.69 -15.29
C ILE A 39 13.10 -1.61 -16.11
N ALA A 40 13.21 -2.88 -15.73
CA ALA A 40 14.04 -3.84 -16.46
C ALA A 40 13.57 -4.02 -17.91
N GLN A 41 12.26 -3.90 -18.17
CA GLN A 41 11.70 -3.91 -19.52
C GLN A 41 12.00 -2.64 -20.32
N GLN A 42 12.11 -1.48 -19.67
CA GLN A 42 12.43 -0.22 -20.35
C GLN A 42 13.89 -0.13 -20.79
N ILE A 43 14.82 -0.77 -20.06
CA ILE A 43 16.25 -0.72 -20.36
C ILE A 43 16.64 -1.80 -21.39
N ASP A 44 16.19 -3.05 -21.19
CA ASP A 44 16.51 -4.17 -22.08
C ASP A 44 15.31 -5.12 -22.25
N PRO A 45 14.55 -5.03 -23.36
CA PRO A 45 13.40 -5.90 -23.62
C PRO A 45 13.74 -7.40 -23.71
N ASN A 46 15.01 -7.74 -23.95
CA ASN A 46 15.48 -9.10 -24.22
C ASN A 46 16.09 -9.83 -23.01
N ASN A 47 16.05 -9.25 -21.81
CA ASN A 47 16.61 -9.93 -20.64
C ASN A 47 15.75 -11.18 -20.25
N PRO A 48 16.36 -12.27 -19.74
CA PRO A 48 15.64 -13.50 -19.40
C PRO A 48 14.51 -13.30 -18.38
N PHE A 49 14.65 -12.31 -17.50
CA PHE A 49 13.70 -11.99 -16.43
C PHE A 49 12.41 -11.33 -16.94
N ALA A 50 12.52 -10.47 -17.96
CA ALA A 50 11.41 -9.81 -18.63
C ALA A 50 10.58 -10.82 -19.44
N ARG A 51 11.22 -11.83 -20.05
CA ARG A 51 10.52 -12.91 -20.77
C ARG A 51 9.72 -13.82 -19.84
N TRP A 52 10.25 -14.14 -18.66
CA TRP A 52 9.53 -14.97 -17.68
C TRP A 52 8.31 -14.25 -17.08
N ARG A 53 8.43 -12.94 -16.80
CA ARG A 53 7.32 -12.18 -16.23
C ARG A 53 6.34 -11.63 -17.27
N ASN A 54 6.79 -11.25 -18.47
CA ASN A 54 5.94 -10.63 -19.49
C ASN A 54 6.40 -10.99 -20.93
N PRO A 55 6.07 -12.20 -21.41
CA PRO A 55 6.56 -12.72 -22.70
C PRO A 55 6.11 -11.95 -23.95
N GLY A 56 5.21 -10.96 -23.82
CA GLY A 56 4.70 -10.10 -24.91
C GLY A 56 5.01 -8.61 -24.76
N ALA A 57 6.02 -8.23 -23.96
CA ALA A 57 6.34 -6.83 -23.69
C ALA A 57 6.74 -6.06 -24.97
N ARG A 58 5.82 -5.23 -25.47
CA ARG A 58 6.11 -4.15 -26.42
C ARG A 58 6.33 -2.89 -25.59
N GLY A 59 7.37 -2.10 -25.91
CA GLY A 59 7.60 -0.81 -25.26
C GLY A 59 6.31 0.02 -25.28
N LEU A 60 5.98 0.66 -24.15
CA LEU A 60 4.77 1.46 -24.02
C LEU A 60 4.86 2.66 -24.97
N THR A 61 3.88 2.81 -25.84
CA THR A 61 3.75 4.03 -26.65
C THR A 61 3.36 5.21 -25.76
N GLY A 62 3.65 6.45 -26.20
CA GLY A 62 3.33 7.66 -25.42
C GLY A 62 1.85 7.76 -25.04
N ASP A 63 0.95 7.32 -25.93
CA ASP A 63 -0.49 7.30 -25.69
C ASP A 63 -0.89 6.25 -24.63
N GLN A 64 -0.25 5.08 -24.65
CA GLN A 64 -0.48 4.04 -23.65
C GLN A 64 -0.01 4.49 -22.26
N PHE A 65 1.12 5.21 -22.18
CA PHE A 65 1.61 5.77 -20.92
C PHE A 65 0.64 6.81 -20.35
N LYS A 66 0.13 7.72 -21.20
CA LYS A 66 -0.92 8.68 -20.80
C LYS A 66 -2.17 7.97 -20.29
N GLY A 67 -2.60 6.91 -20.97
CA GLY A 67 -3.71 6.07 -20.54
C GLY A 67 -3.47 5.43 -19.17
N LEU A 68 -2.30 4.84 -18.94
CA LEU A 68 -1.92 4.21 -17.67
C LEU A 68 -1.96 5.20 -16.50
N LEU A 69 -1.47 6.42 -16.70
CA LEU A 69 -1.51 7.47 -15.67
C LEU A 69 -2.93 7.86 -15.30
N ILE A 70 -3.78 8.11 -16.29
CA ILE A 70 -5.17 8.54 -16.07
C ILE A 70 -5.97 7.41 -15.41
N SER A 71 -5.88 6.19 -15.91
CA SER A 71 -6.59 5.04 -15.36
C SER A 71 -6.09 4.70 -13.95
N GLY A 72 -4.77 4.69 -13.73
CA GLY A 72 -4.20 4.44 -12.41
C GLY A 72 -4.59 5.50 -11.38
N LEU A 73 -4.60 6.78 -11.76
CA LEU A 73 -5.03 7.87 -10.89
C LEU A 73 -6.52 7.80 -10.57
N SER A 74 -7.36 7.53 -11.57
CA SER A 74 -8.81 7.37 -11.40
C SER A 74 -9.15 6.23 -10.43
N GLN A 75 -8.53 5.07 -10.63
CA GLN A 75 -8.79 3.91 -9.78
C GLN A 75 -8.21 4.10 -8.37
N GLY A 76 -7.01 4.70 -8.27
CA GLY A 76 -6.39 5.04 -6.99
C GLY A 76 -7.19 6.07 -6.19
N SER A 77 -7.75 7.09 -6.85
CA SER A 77 -8.59 8.11 -6.19
C SER A 77 -9.91 7.52 -5.71
N MET A 78 -10.53 6.61 -6.49
CA MET A 78 -11.73 5.90 -6.07
C MET A 78 -11.47 5.08 -4.79
N TYR A 79 -10.41 4.27 -4.76
CA TYR A 79 -10.04 3.53 -3.55
C TYR A 79 -9.65 4.44 -2.38
N GLY A 80 -8.97 5.56 -2.66
CA GLY A 80 -8.63 6.56 -1.66
C GLY A 80 -9.87 7.21 -1.03
N LEU A 81 -10.85 7.60 -1.83
CA LEU A 81 -12.12 8.16 -1.36
C LEU A 81 -12.89 7.17 -0.49
N ILE A 82 -12.92 5.89 -0.87
CA ILE A 82 -13.55 4.84 -0.08
C ILE A 82 -12.85 4.71 1.29
N ALA A 83 -11.52 4.66 1.32
CA ALA A 83 -10.76 4.58 2.56
C ALA A 83 -10.98 5.81 3.47
N LEU A 84 -11.00 7.01 2.89
CA LEU A 84 -11.30 8.25 3.60
C LEU A 84 -12.73 8.22 4.17
N GLY A 85 -13.72 7.81 3.37
CA GLY A 85 -15.11 7.65 3.81
C GLY A 85 -15.24 6.72 5.01
N TYR A 86 -14.61 5.55 4.96
CA TYR A 86 -14.58 4.63 6.10
C TYR A 86 -13.94 5.25 7.34
N SER A 87 -12.80 5.93 7.20
CA SER A 87 -12.14 6.59 8.34
C SER A 87 -13.01 7.68 8.98
N MET A 88 -13.72 8.47 8.17
CA MET A 88 -14.62 9.52 8.65
C MET A 88 -15.83 8.93 9.38
N VAL A 89 -16.45 7.89 8.81
CA VAL A 89 -17.60 7.21 9.42
C VAL A 89 -17.21 6.61 10.78
N TYR A 90 -16.11 5.86 10.86
CA TYR A 90 -15.65 5.32 12.15
C TYR A 90 -15.27 6.42 13.14
N GLY A 91 -14.71 7.53 12.68
CA GLY A 91 -14.43 8.70 13.53
C GLY A 91 -15.69 9.31 14.13
N VAL A 92 -16.72 9.57 13.31
CA VAL A 92 -18.00 10.12 13.77
C VAL A 92 -18.73 9.14 14.68
N LEU A 93 -18.75 7.85 14.36
CA LEU A 93 -19.31 6.82 15.24
C LEU A 93 -18.63 6.80 16.61
N GLY A 94 -17.31 6.99 16.66
CA GLY A 94 -16.56 7.16 17.91
C GLY A 94 -17.02 8.37 18.71
N PHE A 95 -17.23 9.53 18.08
CA PHE A 95 -17.73 10.74 18.74
C PHE A 95 -19.16 10.58 19.27
N ILE A 96 -20.04 9.92 18.51
CA ILE A 96 -21.43 9.65 18.95
C ILE A 96 -21.42 8.68 20.13
N ASN A 97 -20.59 7.62 20.08
CA ASN A 97 -20.44 6.65 21.17
C ASN A 97 -19.91 7.31 22.45
N PHE A 98 -19.04 8.32 22.33
CA PHE A 98 -18.58 9.13 23.46
C PHE A 98 -19.68 10.03 24.04
N ALA A 99 -20.51 10.64 23.18
CA ALA A 99 -21.58 11.54 23.59
C ALA A 99 -22.76 10.81 24.26
N HIS A 100 -22.99 9.54 23.91
CA HIS A 100 -23.95 8.66 24.60
C HIS A 100 -23.31 7.87 25.75
N GLY A 101 -22.07 8.22 26.12
CA GLY A 101 -21.23 7.47 27.03
C GLY A 101 -21.90 7.09 28.35
N GLU A 102 -22.16 5.79 28.45
CA GLU A 102 -21.65 5.00 29.57
C GLU A 102 -20.15 4.73 29.35
#